data_AF-A0A7S4B084-F1
#
_entry.id   AF-A0A7S4B084-F1
#
_cell.length_a   1.000
_cell.length_b   1.000
_cell.length_c   1.000
_cell.angle_alpha   90.00
_cell.angle_beta   90.00
_cell.angle_gamma   90.00
#
_symmetry.space_group_name_H-M   'P 1'
#
loop_
_entity.id
_entity.type
_entity.pdbx_description
1 polymer ?
#
loop_
_entity_poly.entity_id
_entity_poly.type
_entity_poly.pdbx_seq_one_letter_code
_entity_poly.pdbx_strand_id
1 'polypeptide(L)'
;AGGVTDAVESRREPAVRRELSELHARQRETDGHGRSLRQPMTERAMRSGMPQMLLQYGGLRTASTLQYQTLCIIMHLLHDDEPDKVHCRFWWPGLPTDRLKYHSNQYEVVKTHEWPINFEEINKTSWLFTTFNPHQNQSSITDKALAAARYVQNYVDLMRRGYLLLTDYQRVFSLSDEELGYLLEYMRYWSILRQCCGVQMSSDWRAKLQNVTNRTWHHGGPTSIDYPACEMYDLDVVESSLLASYVYKRYHSYNDALRKVSDHDDDLNGKYCTTTNRMVAQDAKYKFNTRYWPIKHAKPKVNASTFPGLLIVDGRIVGRRGG
;
A
#
# COMPACT_ATOMS: atom_id res chain seq x y z
N ALA A 1 -33.89 -29.17 -13.35
CA ALA A 1 -34.16 -28.63 -12.00
C ALA A 1 -33.04 -27.67 -11.64
N GLY A 2 -33.24 -26.37 -11.89
CA GLY A 2 -32.24 -25.33 -11.66
C GLY A 2 -32.94 -23.98 -11.80
N GLY A 3 -32.89 -23.17 -10.75
CA GLY A 3 -33.48 -21.82 -10.76
C GLY A 3 -34.15 -21.46 -9.43
N VAL A 4 -33.37 -21.26 -8.36
CA VAL A 4 -33.85 -20.54 -7.15
C VAL A 4 -32.71 -19.79 -6.42
N THR A 5 -31.57 -19.48 -7.05
CA THR A 5 -30.45 -18.80 -6.32
C THR A 5 -30.30 -17.30 -6.62
N ASP A 6 -30.80 -16.79 -7.75
CA ASP A 6 -30.46 -15.41 -8.18
C ASP A 6 -31.35 -14.31 -7.58
N ALA A 7 -32.51 -14.65 -7.01
CA ALA A 7 -33.47 -13.66 -6.52
C ALA A 7 -33.14 -13.08 -5.13
N VAL A 8 -32.26 -13.74 -4.36
CA VAL A 8 -31.92 -13.32 -2.99
C VAL A 8 -30.79 -12.28 -2.99
N GLU A 9 -29.87 -12.34 -3.95
CA GLU A 9 -28.71 -11.44 -4.01
C GLU A 9 -29.11 -10.02 -4.47
N SER A 10 -30.08 -9.92 -5.40
CA SER A 10 -30.61 -8.64 -5.90
C SER A 10 -31.28 -7.74 -4.84
N ARG A 11 -31.75 -8.31 -3.72
CA ARG A 11 -32.44 -7.53 -2.66
C ARG A 11 -31.52 -7.04 -1.54
N ARG A 12 -30.27 -7.52 -1.44
CA ARG A 12 -29.33 -7.12 -0.38
C ARG A 12 -28.54 -5.85 -0.72
N GLU A 13 -28.22 -5.65 -1.98
CA GLU A 13 -27.44 -4.49 -2.46
C GLU A 13 -28.08 -3.12 -2.12
N PRO A 14 -29.41 -2.92 -2.21
CA PRO A 14 -30.04 -1.65 -1.86
C PRO A 14 -29.96 -1.33 -0.35
N ALA A 15 -30.03 -2.34 0.51
CA ALA A 15 -30.01 -2.15 1.97
C ALA A 15 -28.63 -1.71 2.46
N VAL A 16 -27.58 -2.37 1.99
CA VAL A 16 -26.18 -2.02 2.32
C VAL A 16 -25.84 -0.63 1.80
N ARG A 17 -26.26 -0.31 0.57
CA ARG A 17 -26.01 1.01 -0.03
C ARG A 17 -26.73 2.13 0.72
N ARG A 18 -27.93 1.86 1.25
CA ARG A 18 -28.68 2.79 2.10
C ARG A 18 -27.98 2.99 3.45
N GLU A 19 -27.54 1.90 4.10
CA GLU A 19 -26.85 1.96 5.39
C GLU A 19 -25.50 2.70 5.29
N LEU A 20 -24.71 2.47 4.23
CA LEU A 20 -23.50 3.24 3.95
C LEU A 20 -23.77 4.70 3.62
N SER A 21 -24.85 4.98 2.87
CA SER A 21 -25.24 6.37 2.58
C SER A 21 -25.66 7.10 3.86
N GLU A 22 -26.38 6.42 4.75
CA GLU A 22 -26.75 6.91 6.08
C GLU A 22 -25.51 7.08 6.98
N LEU A 23 -24.52 6.18 6.91
CA LEU A 23 -23.26 6.30 7.65
C LEU A 23 -22.42 7.49 7.14
N HIS A 24 -22.27 7.65 5.83
CA HIS A 24 -21.62 8.81 5.22
C HIS A 24 -22.41 10.12 5.46
N ALA A 25 -23.74 10.05 5.61
CA ALA A 25 -24.56 11.20 5.96
C ALA A 25 -24.38 11.57 7.44
N ARG A 26 -24.38 10.58 8.35
CA ARG A 26 -24.11 10.78 9.78
C ARG A 26 -22.72 11.34 10.02
N GLN A 27 -21.71 10.84 9.30
CA GLN A 27 -20.35 11.37 9.36
C GLN A 27 -20.29 12.81 8.85
N ARG A 28 -21.10 13.19 7.86
CA ARG A 28 -21.25 14.59 7.42
C ARG A 28 -22.04 15.46 8.40
N GLU A 29 -23.00 14.89 9.14
CA GLU A 29 -23.85 15.61 10.10
C GLU A 29 -23.16 15.86 11.45
N THR A 30 -22.39 14.89 11.97
CA THR A 30 -21.54 15.09 13.15
C THR A 30 -20.51 16.21 12.93
N ASP A 31 -20.13 16.42 11.68
CA ASP A 31 -19.14 17.42 11.28
C ASP A 31 -19.79 18.76 10.87
N GLY A 32 -21.12 18.79 10.69
CA GLY A 32 -21.88 19.95 10.21
C GLY A 32 -22.51 20.84 11.30
N HIS A 33 -22.65 20.36 12.54
CA HIS A 33 -23.34 21.07 13.63
C HIS A 33 -22.42 21.84 14.59
N GLY A 34 -21.38 22.46 14.04
CA GLY A 34 -20.35 23.16 14.82
C GLY A 34 -19.85 24.47 14.23
N ARG A 35 -20.67 25.25 13.52
CA ARG A 35 -20.35 26.67 13.21
C ARG A 35 -20.54 27.56 14.46
N SER A 36 -19.84 27.23 15.53
CA SER A 36 -19.43 28.22 16.52
C SER A 36 -18.15 28.86 15.98
N LEU A 37 -18.06 30.20 16.03
CA LEU A 37 -16.86 30.99 15.74
C LEU A 37 -15.73 30.62 16.72
N ARG A 38 -15.22 29.39 16.64
CA ARG A 38 -14.00 28.98 17.31
C ARG A 38 -12.85 29.55 16.51
N GLN A 39 -11.98 30.28 17.20
CA GLN A 39 -10.69 30.74 16.69
C GLN A 39 -9.99 29.58 15.96
N PRO A 40 -9.29 29.84 14.84
CA PRO A 40 -8.55 28.80 14.14
C PRO A 40 -7.59 28.15 15.14
N MET A 41 -7.86 26.91 15.52
CA MET A 41 -6.87 26.11 16.24
C MET A 41 -5.63 26.10 15.36
N THR A 42 -4.49 26.43 15.95
CA THR A 42 -3.22 26.39 15.21
C THR A 42 -3.02 24.97 14.68
N GLU A 43 -2.43 24.84 13.50
CA GLU A 43 -2.11 23.57 12.86
C GLU A 43 -1.40 22.59 13.83
N ARG A 44 -0.55 23.15 14.69
CA ARG A 44 0.14 22.44 15.78
C ARG A 44 -0.80 21.83 16.85
N ALA A 45 -1.88 22.52 17.20
CA ALA A 45 -2.86 22.02 18.16
C ALA A 45 -3.71 20.89 17.58
N MET A 46 -3.99 20.89 16.27
CA MET A 46 -4.63 19.74 15.61
C MET A 46 -3.70 18.53 15.54
N ARG A 47 -2.41 18.74 15.24
CA ARG A 47 -1.41 17.66 15.25
C ARG A 47 -1.21 17.02 16.63
N SER A 48 -1.40 17.77 17.73
CA SER A 48 -1.30 17.24 19.10
C SER A 48 -2.37 16.20 19.50
N GLY A 49 -3.44 16.07 18.73
CA GLY A 49 -4.52 15.11 18.99
C GLY A 49 -4.37 13.76 18.28
N MET A 50 -3.35 13.58 17.45
CA MET A 50 -3.13 12.32 16.74
C MET A 50 -2.54 11.26 17.68
N PRO A 51 -3.08 10.03 17.71
CA PRO A 51 -2.48 8.95 18.47
C PRO A 51 -1.14 8.55 17.88
N GLN A 52 -0.27 7.97 18.70
CA GLN A 52 0.99 7.40 18.21
C GLN A 52 0.79 6.15 17.37
N MET A 53 -0.41 5.55 17.35
CA MET A 53 -0.71 4.35 16.58
C MET A 53 -1.88 4.55 15.61
N LEU A 54 -1.67 4.19 14.35
CA LEU A 54 -2.71 4.06 13.32
C LEU A 54 -2.85 2.57 13.00
N LEU A 55 -4.06 2.03 13.17
CA LEU A 55 -4.37 0.64 12.87
C LEU A 55 -5.16 0.57 11.57
N GLN A 56 -4.62 -0.12 10.58
CA GLN A 56 -5.30 -0.45 9.33
C GLN A 56 -5.85 -1.87 9.43
N TYR A 57 -7.17 -2.00 9.33
CA TYR A 57 -7.88 -3.28 9.26
C TYR A 57 -8.65 -3.40 7.95
N GLY A 58 -8.71 -4.58 7.36
CA GLY A 58 -9.63 -4.81 6.26
C GLY A 58 -9.52 -6.19 5.68
N GLY A 59 -10.61 -6.68 5.07
CA GLY A 59 -10.63 -7.98 4.41
C GLY A 59 -9.58 -8.13 3.31
N LEU A 60 -9.29 -9.36 2.90
CA LEU A 60 -8.44 -9.62 1.75
C LEU A 60 -9.08 -9.02 0.48
N ARG A 61 -8.27 -8.37 -0.36
CA ARG A 61 -8.71 -7.78 -1.65
C ARG A 61 -9.71 -6.61 -1.52
N THR A 62 -9.58 -5.82 -0.45
CA THR A 62 -10.33 -4.58 -0.22
C THR A 62 -9.47 -3.32 -0.43
N ALA A 63 -8.26 -3.48 -0.98
CA ALA A 63 -7.22 -2.44 -1.07
C ALA A 63 -6.72 -1.91 0.29
N SER A 64 -6.78 -2.74 1.33
CA SER A 64 -6.20 -2.48 2.65
C SER A 64 -4.70 -2.15 2.62
N THR A 65 -3.92 -2.78 1.74
CA THR A 65 -2.49 -2.45 1.58
C THR A 65 -2.28 -1.02 1.04
N LEU A 66 -3.16 -0.52 0.18
CA LEU A 66 -3.07 0.86 -0.34
C LEU A 66 -3.38 1.88 0.75
N GLN A 67 -4.41 1.63 1.58
CA GLN A 67 -4.69 2.44 2.76
C GLN A 67 -3.53 2.41 3.76
N TYR A 68 -2.96 1.22 4.03
CA TYR A 68 -1.81 1.09 4.91
C TYR A 68 -0.60 1.90 4.41
N GLN A 69 -0.27 1.80 3.13
CA GLN A 69 0.80 2.58 2.52
C GLN A 69 0.55 4.09 2.67
N THR A 70 -0.71 4.51 2.46
CA THR A 70 -1.13 5.91 2.61
C THR A 70 -0.87 6.40 4.04
N LEU A 71 -1.29 5.63 5.05
CA LEU A 71 -1.11 5.94 6.46
C LEU A 71 0.37 6.01 6.86
N CYS A 72 1.19 5.11 6.31
CA CYS A 72 2.65 5.14 6.49
C CYS A 72 3.27 6.44 6.03
N ILE A 73 2.93 6.88 4.82
CA ILE A 73 3.45 8.12 4.24
C ILE A 73 2.98 9.31 5.07
N ILE A 74 1.69 9.35 5.42
CA ILE A 74 1.12 10.41 6.26
C ILE A 74 1.86 10.49 7.61
N MET A 75 2.10 9.36 8.27
CA MET A 75 2.81 9.36 9.55
C MET A 75 4.23 9.91 9.39
N HIS A 76 4.94 9.56 8.32
CA HIS A 76 6.26 10.14 8.04
C HIS A 76 6.21 11.65 7.74
N LEU A 77 5.21 12.12 6.99
CA LEU A 77 5.04 13.55 6.70
C LEU A 77 4.74 14.35 7.97
N LEU A 78 3.90 13.80 8.86
CA LEU A 78 3.55 14.46 10.13
C LEU A 78 4.69 14.48 11.14
N HIS A 79 5.67 13.59 10.99
CA HIS A 79 6.86 13.44 11.84
C HIS A 79 8.15 13.58 11.01
N ASP A 80 8.18 14.54 10.09
CA ASP A 80 9.31 14.74 9.16
C ASP A 80 10.63 15.09 9.85
N ASP A 81 10.57 15.63 11.07
CA ASP A 81 11.73 15.95 11.92
C ASP A 81 12.31 14.72 12.63
N GLU A 82 11.55 13.62 12.76
CA GLU A 82 11.94 12.38 13.44
C GLU A 82 11.54 11.11 12.65
N PRO A 83 11.92 10.99 11.37
CA PRO A 83 11.42 9.94 10.47
C PRO A 83 11.87 8.53 10.89
N ASP A 84 12.93 8.40 11.68
CA ASP A 84 13.43 7.13 12.21
C ASP A 84 12.53 6.54 13.31
N LYS A 85 11.66 7.35 13.91
CA LYS A 85 10.69 6.90 14.93
C LYS A 85 9.39 6.38 14.34
N VAL A 86 9.19 6.52 13.04
CA VAL A 86 7.97 6.04 12.36
C VAL A 86 8.19 4.61 11.84
N HIS A 87 7.38 3.69 12.34
CA HIS A 87 7.46 2.27 12.00
C HIS A 87 6.17 1.79 11.33
N CYS A 88 6.34 1.19 10.16
CA CYS A 88 5.26 0.52 9.45
C CYS A 88 5.45 -0.97 9.47
N ARG A 89 4.43 -1.71 9.93
CA ARG A 89 4.52 -3.17 10.00
C ARG A 89 3.19 -3.86 9.74
N PHE A 90 3.30 -5.11 9.29
CA PHE A 90 2.19 -6.04 9.22
C PHE A 90 2.08 -6.79 10.55
N TRP A 91 0.88 -6.87 11.09
CA TRP A 91 0.54 -7.78 12.18
C TRP A 91 -0.10 -9.04 11.59
N TRP A 92 0.39 -10.19 12.06
CA TRP A 92 0.02 -11.51 11.56
C TRP A 92 -0.66 -12.33 12.67
N PRO A 93 -1.58 -13.23 12.29
CA PRO A 93 -2.20 -14.17 13.21
C PRO A 93 -1.16 -14.95 14.02
N GLY A 94 -1.37 -15.10 15.33
CA GLY A 94 -0.46 -15.85 16.21
C GLY A 94 0.76 -15.07 16.70
N LEU A 95 0.95 -13.82 16.27
CA LEU A 95 1.84 -12.92 16.98
C LEU A 95 1.16 -12.47 18.28
N PRO A 96 1.85 -12.56 19.43
CA PRO A 96 1.23 -12.20 20.70
C PRO A 96 0.79 -10.72 20.67
N THR A 97 -0.38 -10.46 21.26
CA THR A 97 -1.02 -9.12 21.27
C THR A 97 -0.19 -8.09 22.03
N ASP A 98 0.76 -8.55 22.84
CA ASP A 98 1.77 -7.72 23.46
C ASP A 98 2.65 -6.97 22.45
N ARG A 99 2.70 -7.41 21.19
CA ARG A 99 3.37 -6.66 20.13
C ARG A 99 2.60 -5.44 19.66
N LEU A 100 1.30 -5.35 19.94
CA LEU A 100 0.50 -4.12 19.77
C LEU A 100 0.62 -3.20 21.00
N LYS A 101 1.56 -3.47 21.92
CA LYS A 101 1.82 -2.56 23.03
C LYS A 101 2.37 -1.25 22.49
N TYR A 102 1.80 -0.19 23.03
CA TYR A 102 2.22 1.17 22.84
C TYR A 102 3.68 1.37 23.27
N HIS A 103 4.48 1.94 22.37
CA HIS A 103 5.85 2.37 22.62
C HIS A 103 5.86 3.90 22.68
N SER A 104 6.06 4.48 23.87
CA SER A 104 5.88 5.92 24.11
C SER A 104 6.80 6.84 23.30
N ASN A 105 7.85 6.29 22.68
CA ASN A 105 8.86 7.00 21.91
C ASN A 105 8.81 6.70 20.40
N GLN A 106 7.76 6.05 19.91
CA GLN A 106 7.64 5.65 18.50
C GLN A 106 6.23 5.92 17.96
N TYR A 107 6.16 6.05 16.63
CA TYR A 107 4.92 6.18 15.89
C TYR A 107 4.72 4.94 15.05
N GLU A 108 3.54 4.33 15.13
CA GLU A 108 3.29 3.05 14.48
C GLU A 108 2.12 3.11 13.52
N VAL A 109 2.33 2.52 12.34
CA VAL A 109 1.26 2.16 11.42
C VAL A 109 1.24 0.64 11.31
N VAL A 110 0.16 0.04 11.78
CA VAL A 110 0.01 -1.41 11.83
C VAL A 110 -1.07 -1.84 10.86
N LYS A 111 -0.78 -2.78 9.96
CA LYS A 111 -1.79 -3.40 9.10
C LYS A 111 -2.14 -4.80 9.56
N THR A 112 -3.43 -5.14 9.54
CA THR A 112 -3.93 -6.49 9.82
C THR A 112 -5.16 -6.86 8.99
N HIS A 113 -5.34 -8.16 8.80
CA HIS A 113 -6.56 -8.76 8.25
C HIS A 113 -7.44 -9.40 9.33
N GLU A 114 -6.96 -9.46 10.57
CA GLU A 114 -7.68 -10.04 11.69
C GLU A 114 -8.17 -8.97 12.65
N TRP A 115 -9.37 -9.16 13.18
CA TRP A 115 -9.92 -8.28 14.20
C TRP A 115 -9.17 -8.50 15.53
N PRO A 116 -8.57 -7.47 16.14
CA PRO A 116 -7.82 -7.65 17.38
C PRO A 116 -8.76 -8.09 18.53
N ILE A 117 -8.34 -9.09 19.31
CA ILE A 117 -9.12 -9.63 20.44
C ILE A 117 -9.39 -8.56 21.52
N ASN A 118 -8.50 -7.57 21.67
CA ASN A 118 -8.61 -6.46 22.63
C ASN A 118 -8.78 -5.10 21.92
N PHE A 119 -9.53 -5.06 20.82
CA PHE A 119 -9.67 -3.85 20.02
C PHE A 119 -10.21 -2.66 20.85
N GLU A 120 -11.13 -2.88 21.79
CA GLU A 120 -11.69 -1.83 22.64
C GLU A 120 -10.62 -1.12 23.50
N GLU A 121 -9.54 -1.82 23.87
CA GLU A 121 -8.40 -1.22 24.59
C GLU A 121 -7.48 -0.46 23.62
N ILE A 122 -7.16 -1.08 22.49
CA ILE A 122 -6.31 -0.49 21.44
C ILE A 122 -6.94 0.80 20.89
N ASN A 123 -8.26 0.83 20.71
CA ASN A 123 -8.99 1.99 20.18
C ASN A 123 -8.98 3.22 21.11
N LYS A 124 -8.57 3.06 22.39
CA LYS A 124 -8.41 4.20 23.29
C LYS A 124 -7.14 5.01 23.00
N THR A 125 -6.15 4.39 22.36
CA THR A 125 -4.82 4.97 22.12
C THR A 125 -4.42 4.92 20.65
N SER A 126 -5.33 4.52 19.75
CA SER A 126 -5.08 4.41 18.32
C SER A 126 -6.28 4.91 17.51
N TRP A 127 -6.03 5.22 16.24
CA TRP A 127 -7.09 5.45 15.27
C TRP A 127 -7.23 4.24 14.35
N LEU A 128 -8.45 3.73 14.23
CA LEU A 128 -8.78 2.67 13.29
C LEU A 128 -9.08 3.23 11.91
N PHE A 129 -8.44 2.66 10.90
CA PHE A 129 -8.71 2.87 9.50
C PHE A 129 -9.15 1.54 8.90
N THR A 130 -10.23 1.56 8.12
CA THR A 130 -10.73 0.34 7.52
C THR A 130 -11.03 0.49 6.05
N THR A 131 -11.04 -0.63 5.34
CA THR A 131 -11.38 -0.72 3.93
C THR A 131 -12.55 -1.66 3.72
N PHE A 132 -13.48 -1.28 2.85
CA PHE A 132 -14.71 -2.03 2.59
C PHE A 132 -14.90 -2.28 1.10
N ASN A 133 -15.26 -3.50 0.72
CA ASN A 133 -15.66 -3.86 -0.64
C ASN A 133 -17.10 -4.41 -0.63
N PRO A 134 -18.09 -3.68 -1.20
CA PRO A 134 -19.49 -4.12 -1.20
C PRO A 134 -19.73 -5.39 -2.01
N HIS A 135 -18.83 -5.74 -2.94
CA HIS A 135 -18.95 -6.94 -3.77
C HIS A 135 -18.40 -8.20 -3.08
N GLN A 136 -17.78 -8.04 -1.90
CA GLN A 136 -17.38 -9.18 -1.09
C GLN A 136 -18.41 -9.41 0.01
N ASN A 137 -18.71 -10.68 0.30
CA ASN A 137 -19.55 -11.03 1.44
C ASN A 137 -19.05 -10.29 2.69
N GLN A 138 -19.95 -9.54 3.32
CA GLN A 138 -19.69 -8.58 4.42
C GLN A 138 -19.01 -9.18 5.66
N SER A 139 -18.81 -10.49 5.73
CA SER A 139 -18.23 -11.17 6.90
C SER A 139 -16.82 -10.70 7.25
N SER A 140 -16.13 -9.98 6.37
CA SER A 140 -14.76 -9.48 6.61
C SER A 140 -14.70 -8.11 7.28
N ILE A 141 -15.80 -7.37 7.40
CA ILE A 141 -15.85 -6.14 8.19
C ILE A 141 -16.95 -6.27 9.23
N THR A 142 -16.59 -6.13 10.51
CA THR A 142 -17.59 -6.18 11.57
C THR A 142 -18.30 -4.83 11.66
N ASP A 143 -19.58 -4.81 12.03
CA ASP A 143 -20.29 -3.54 12.34
C ASP A 143 -19.53 -2.73 13.39
N LYS A 144 -18.82 -3.43 14.29
CA LYS A 144 -17.88 -2.83 15.25
C LYS A 144 -16.75 -2.06 14.58
N ALA A 145 -16.13 -2.62 13.53
CA ALA A 145 -15.08 -1.96 12.77
C ALA A 145 -15.59 -0.68 12.11
N LEU A 146 -16.77 -0.72 11.50
CA LEU A 146 -17.37 0.45 10.86
C LEU A 146 -17.71 1.54 11.87
N ALA A 147 -18.29 1.17 13.02
CA ALA A 147 -18.64 2.11 14.08
C ALA A 147 -17.42 2.76 14.75
N ALA A 148 -16.29 2.04 14.84
CA ALA A 148 -15.07 2.53 15.47
C ALA A 148 -14.09 3.23 14.50
N ALA A 149 -14.30 3.10 13.19
CA ALA A 149 -13.36 3.62 12.20
C ALA A 149 -13.31 5.15 12.17
N ARG A 150 -12.10 5.69 12.20
CA ARG A 150 -11.82 7.09 11.92
C ARG A 150 -12.08 7.43 10.44
N TYR A 151 -11.74 6.50 9.54
CA TYR A 151 -12.00 6.61 8.11
C TYR A 151 -12.24 5.23 7.49
N VAL A 152 -13.25 5.16 6.61
CA VAL A 152 -13.61 3.96 5.85
C VAL A 152 -13.31 4.22 4.38
N GLN A 153 -12.35 3.49 3.81
CA GLN A 153 -12.07 3.53 2.37
C GLN A 153 -13.02 2.57 1.64
N ASN A 154 -13.89 3.13 0.81
CA ASN A 154 -14.77 2.34 -0.05
C ASN A 154 -14.03 1.91 -1.33
N TYR A 155 -13.99 0.60 -1.60
CA TYR A 155 -13.33 0.05 -2.79
C TYR A 155 -13.92 0.56 -4.10
N VAL A 156 -15.24 0.75 -4.19
CA VAL A 156 -15.89 1.28 -5.40
C VAL A 156 -15.47 2.73 -5.66
N ASP A 157 -15.36 3.54 -4.60
CA ASP A 157 -14.88 4.92 -4.74
C ASP A 157 -13.39 4.95 -5.10
N LEU A 158 -12.60 4.00 -4.58
CA LEU A 158 -11.20 3.83 -4.96
C LEU A 158 -11.06 3.50 -6.44
N MET A 159 -11.88 2.60 -6.98
CA MET A 159 -11.83 2.28 -8.42
C MET A 159 -12.22 3.49 -9.29
N ARG A 160 -13.17 4.32 -8.83
CA ARG A 160 -13.59 5.51 -9.59
C ARG A 160 -12.61 6.67 -9.53
N ARG A 161 -12.03 6.93 -8.36
CA ARG A 161 -11.17 8.10 -8.11
C ARG A 161 -9.68 7.77 -8.21
N GLY A 162 -9.32 6.49 -8.22
CA GLY A 162 -7.93 6.06 -8.14
C GLY A 162 -7.22 6.63 -6.92
N TYR A 163 -5.95 7.02 -7.08
CA TYR A 163 -5.17 7.65 -6.02
C TYR A 163 -5.71 9.03 -5.59
N LEU A 164 -6.61 9.66 -6.35
CA LEU A 164 -7.25 10.92 -5.94
C LEU A 164 -8.30 10.70 -4.82
N LEU A 165 -8.63 9.46 -4.46
CA LEU A 165 -9.36 9.19 -3.22
C LEU A 165 -8.61 9.70 -1.99
N LEU A 166 -7.28 9.76 -2.06
CA LEU A 166 -6.42 10.12 -0.94
C LEU A 166 -6.55 11.59 -0.51
N THR A 167 -7.19 12.45 -1.31
CA THR A 167 -7.53 13.82 -0.89
C THR A 167 -8.43 13.85 0.34
N ASP A 168 -9.17 12.78 0.60
CA ASP A 168 -10.03 12.67 1.79
C ASP A 168 -9.21 12.71 3.09
N TYR A 169 -7.95 12.23 3.04
CA TYR A 169 -7.06 12.19 4.20
C TYR A 169 -6.58 13.57 4.63
N GLN A 170 -6.63 14.57 3.75
CA GLN A 170 -6.25 15.94 4.08
C GLN A 170 -7.04 16.45 5.29
N ARG A 171 -8.36 16.20 5.31
CA ARG A 171 -9.22 16.62 6.43
C ARG A 171 -9.07 15.74 7.67
N VAL A 172 -8.78 14.45 7.48
CA VAL A 172 -8.63 13.50 8.60
C VAL A 172 -7.40 13.83 9.43
N PHE A 173 -6.30 14.22 8.76
CA PHE A 173 -5.00 14.47 9.37
C PHE A 173 -4.60 15.94 9.40
N SER A 174 -5.44 16.84 8.87
CA SER A 174 -5.13 18.26 8.68
C SER A 174 -3.82 18.46 7.91
N LEU A 175 -3.63 17.72 6.82
CA LEU A 175 -2.46 17.86 5.96
C LEU A 175 -2.48 19.23 5.28
N SER A 176 -1.32 19.89 5.24
CA SER A 176 -1.11 21.04 4.36
C SER A 176 -1.27 20.64 2.88
N ASP A 177 -1.51 21.62 2.02
CA ASP A 177 -1.59 21.37 0.56
C ASP A 177 -0.28 20.78 0.02
N GLU A 178 0.85 21.16 0.61
CA GLU A 178 2.17 20.64 0.27
C GLU A 178 2.32 19.16 0.67
N GLU A 179 2.00 18.79 1.91
CA GLU A 179 2.02 17.40 2.37
C GLU A 179 1.05 16.52 1.56
N LEU A 180 -0.14 17.04 1.23
CA LEU A 180 -1.06 16.34 0.33
C LEU A 180 -0.44 16.17 -1.06
N GLY A 181 0.24 17.19 -1.58
CA GLY A 181 0.99 17.11 -2.84
C GLY A 181 2.02 15.99 -2.84
N TYR A 182 2.84 15.89 -1.79
CA TYR A 182 3.83 14.82 -1.62
C TYR A 182 3.19 13.43 -1.54
N LEU A 183 2.09 13.31 -0.79
CA LEU A 183 1.33 12.06 -0.69
C LEU A 183 0.81 11.61 -2.07
N LEU A 184 0.15 12.51 -2.80
CA LEU A 184 -0.45 12.21 -4.10
C LEU A 184 0.62 11.90 -5.16
N GLU A 185 1.73 12.65 -5.18
CA GLU A 185 2.85 12.41 -6.09
C GLU A 185 3.39 10.98 -5.94
N TYR A 186 3.70 10.57 -4.71
CA TYR A 186 4.20 9.22 -4.45
C TYR A 186 3.16 8.15 -4.78
N MET A 187 1.93 8.31 -4.29
CA MET A 187 0.89 7.28 -4.39
C MET A 187 0.38 7.08 -5.82
N ARG A 188 0.45 8.11 -6.66
CA ARG A 188 0.16 7.99 -8.10
C ARG A 188 1.02 6.91 -8.75
N TYR A 189 2.33 6.93 -8.53
CA TYR A 189 3.24 5.96 -9.13
C TYR A 189 3.21 4.62 -8.38
N TRP A 190 3.19 4.66 -7.04
CA TRP A 190 3.20 3.45 -6.23
C TRP A 190 1.99 2.55 -6.52
N SER A 191 0.80 3.13 -6.67
CA SER A 191 -0.42 2.37 -6.97
C SER A 191 -0.39 1.66 -8.32
N ILE A 192 0.29 2.22 -9.32
CA ILE A 192 0.55 1.57 -10.61
C ILE A 192 1.53 0.42 -10.42
N LEU A 193 2.70 0.69 -9.82
CA LEU A 193 3.73 -0.34 -9.61
C LEU A 193 3.19 -1.51 -8.77
N ARG A 194 2.41 -1.23 -7.72
CA ARG A 194 1.82 -2.26 -6.87
C ARG A 194 0.94 -3.24 -7.64
N GLN A 195 0.26 -2.79 -8.69
CA GLN A 195 -0.60 -3.62 -9.52
C GLN A 195 0.14 -4.26 -10.69
N CYS A 196 1.18 -3.61 -11.22
CA CYS A 196 1.84 -3.99 -12.47
C CYS A 196 3.22 -4.63 -12.29
N CYS A 197 3.70 -4.73 -11.06
CA CYS A 197 5.06 -5.12 -10.75
C CYS A 197 5.13 -5.86 -9.40
N GLY A 198 6.16 -6.67 -9.24
CA GLY A 198 6.42 -7.41 -8.01
C GLY A 198 5.71 -8.76 -7.91
N VAL A 199 6.08 -9.53 -6.88
CA VAL A 199 5.52 -10.87 -6.60
C VAL A 199 4.03 -10.83 -6.29
N GLN A 200 3.52 -9.68 -5.86
CA GLN A 200 2.12 -9.46 -5.54
C GLN A 200 1.35 -8.65 -6.60
N MET A 201 1.91 -8.50 -7.82
CA MET A 201 1.20 -7.87 -8.94
C MET A 201 -0.16 -8.52 -9.22
N SER A 202 -1.03 -7.81 -9.95
CA SER A 202 -2.33 -8.32 -10.39
C SER A 202 -2.20 -9.67 -11.10
N SER A 203 -3.12 -10.58 -10.77
CA SER A 203 -3.21 -11.88 -11.43
C SER A 203 -3.53 -11.73 -12.93
N ASP A 204 -4.29 -10.71 -13.31
CA ASP A 204 -4.62 -10.44 -14.71
C ASP A 204 -3.38 -10.01 -15.50
N TRP A 205 -2.54 -9.14 -14.91
CA TRP A 205 -1.28 -8.73 -15.52
C TRP A 205 -0.28 -9.89 -15.59
N ARG A 206 -0.16 -10.67 -14.51
CA ARG A 206 0.67 -11.88 -14.50
C ARG A 206 0.27 -12.85 -15.61
N ALA A 207 -1.03 -13.12 -15.75
CA ALA A 207 -1.55 -14.02 -16.77
C ALA A 207 -1.29 -13.49 -18.19
N LYS A 208 -1.29 -12.17 -18.38
CA LYS A 208 -0.87 -11.53 -19.63
C LYS A 208 0.62 -11.73 -19.92
N LEU A 209 1.50 -11.49 -18.95
CA LEU A 209 2.95 -11.72 -19.10
C LEU A 209 3.28 -13.17 -19.45
N GLN A 210 2.50 -14.12 -18.93
CA GLN A 210 2.66 -15.56 -19.14
C GLN A 210 1.91 -16.09 -20.37
N ASN A 211 1.33 -15.23 -21.21
CA ASN A 211 0.55 -15.59 -22.39
C ASN A 211 -0.58 -16.60 -22.10
N VAL A 212 -1.21 -16.53 -20.92
CA VAL A 212 -2.35 -17.38 -20.56
C VAL A 212 -3.59 -16.85 -21.30
N THR A 213 -4.04 -17.60 -22.30
CA THR A 213 -5.16 -17.23 -23.18
C THR A 213 -6.54 -17.59 -22.59
N ASN A 214 -6.64 -18.69 -21.84
CA ASN A 214 -7.88 -19.16 -21.21
C ASN A 214 -7.98 -18.72 -19.74
N ARG A 215 -7.94 -17.41 -19.49
CA ARG A 215 -8.04 -16.86 -18.12
C ARG A 215 -9.43 -16.32 -17.83
N THR A 216 -9.87 -16.51 -16.58
CA THR A 216 -10.96 -15.75 -16.01
C THR A 216 -10.39 -14.44 -15.47
N TRP A 217 -10.90 -13.32 -15.96
CA TRP A 217 -10.47 -12.00 -15.50
C TRP A 217 -10.92 -11.78 -14.06
N HIS A 218 -9.99 -11.39 -13.19
CA HIS A 218 -10.32 -10.99 -11.84
C HIS A 218 -10.93 -9.59 -11.79
N HIS A 219 -10.57 -8.73 -12.73
CA HIS A 219 -10.99 -7.32 -12.81
C HIS A 219 -11.93 -7.04 -13.99
N GLY A 220 -12.86 -7.95 -14.32
CA GLY A 220 -13.84 -7.70 -15.41
C GLY A 220 -13.27 -7.53 -16.83
N GLY A 221 -11.96 -7.63 -17.02
CA GLY A 221 -11.27 -7.52 -18.31
C GLY A 221 -10.98 -6.08 -18.74
N PRO A 222 -10.45 -5.88 -19.96
CA PRO A 222 -9.91 -4.58 -20.42
C PRO A 222 -10.90 -3.42 -20.47
N THR A 223 -12.20 -3.69 -20.44
CA THR A 223 -13.26 -2.67 -20.44
C THR A 223 -13.69 -2.26 -19.03
N SER A 224 -13.20 -2.95 -18.00
CA SER A 224 -13.57 -2.66 -16.62
C SER A 224 -12.74 -1.50 -16.05
N ILE A 225 -13.36 -0.73 -15.16
CA ILE A 225 -12.70 0.37 -14.47
C ILE A 225 -11.61 -0.10 -13.49
N ASP A 226 -11.70 -1.34 -13.01
CA ASP A 226 -10.72 -1.92 -12.10
C ASP A 226 -9.60 -2.69 -12.82
N TYR A 227 -9.58 -2.65 -14.16
CA TYR A 227 -8.50 -3.22 -14.94
C TYR A 227 -7.20 -2.42 -14.75
N PRO A 228 -6.09 -3.05 -14.32
CA PRO A 228 -4.84 -2.33 -14.05
C PRO A 228 -4.19 -1.66 -15.27
N ALA A 229 -4.55 -2.09 -16.49
CA ALA A 229 -4.04 -1.54 -17.76
C ALA A 229 -2.51 -1.45 -17.87
N CYS A 230 -1.76 -2.35 -17.24
CA CYS A 230 -0.31 -2.27 -17.09
C CYS A 230 0.48 -2.11 -18.41
N GLU A 231 -0.05 -2.62 -19.52
CA GLU A 231 0.51 -2.45 -20.86
C GLU A 231 0.63 -1.00 -21.35
N MET A 232 -0.11 -0.06 -20.75
CA MET A 232 -0.10 1.34 -21.18
C MET A 232 1.07 2.14 -20.58
N TYR A 233 1.77 1.57 -19.61
CA TYR A 233 2.81 2.26 -18.86
C TYR A 233 4.20 1.78 -19.25
N ASP A 234 5.13 2.73 -19.41
CA ASP A 234 6.55 2.45 -19.30
C ASP A 234 6.91 2.33 -17.81
N LEU A 235 7.04 1.09 -17.32
CA LEU A 235 7.26 0.83 -15.90
C LEU A 235 8.63 1.32 -15.39
N ASP A 236 9.64 1.46 -16.25
CA ASP A 236 10.93 2.03 -15.85
C ASP A 236 10.78 3.54 -15.61
N VAL A 237 9.97 4.23 -16.43
CA VAL A 237 9.64 5.64 -16.22
C VAL A 237 8.79 5.84 -14.97
N VAL A 238 7.76 5.00 -14.76
CA VAL A 238 6.93 5.05 -13.54
C VAL A 238 7.77 4.80 -12.28
N GLU A 239 8.64 3.79 -12.31
CA GLU A 239 9.55 3.49 -11.19
C GLU A 239 10.51 4.66 -10.95
N SER A 240 11.17 5.16 -11.98
CA SER A 240 12.08 6.32 -11.85
C SER A 240 11.37 7.58 -11.34
N SER A 241 10.11 7.77 -11.70
CA SER A 241 9.28 8.89 -11.22
C SER A 241 8.93 8.74 -9.74
N LEU A 242 8.64 7.51 -9.28
CA LEU A 242 8.46 7.22 -7.86
C LEU A 242 9.75 7.49 -7.08
N LEU A 243 10.89 6.99 -7.56
CA LEU A 243 12.20 7.21 -6.94
C LEU A 243 12.57 8.70 -6.86
N ALA A 244 12.07 9.50 -7.80
CA ALA A 244 12.28 10.93 -7.84
C ALA A 244 11.39 11.73 -6.88
N SER A 245 10.30 11.14 -6.37
CA SER A 245 9.34 11.82 -5.49
C SER A 245 9.94 12.18 -4.13
N TYR A 246 9.38 13.21 -3.48
CA TYR A 246 9.85 13.68 -2.17
C TYR A 246 9.84 12.55 -1.13
N VAL A 247 8.70 11.86 -1.01
CA VAL A 247 8.48 10.79 -0.03
C VAL A 247 9.53 9.68 -0.15
N TYR A 248 9.83 9.22 -1.38
CA TYR A 248 10.84 8.19 -1.56
C TYR A 248 12.22 8.70 -1.14
N LYS A 249 12.67 9.83 -1.71
CA LYS A 249 13.99 10.41 -1.40
C LYS A 249 14.18 10.65 0.09
N ARG A 250 13.16 11.15 0.77
CA ARG A 250 13.20 11.52 2.18
C ARG A 250 13.13 10.32 3.11
N TYR A 251 12.27 9.34 2.82
CA TYR A 251 11.89 8.34 3.84
C TYR A 251 12.26 6.88 3.51
N HIS A 252 12.66 6.54 2.27
CA HIS A 252 12.89 5.13 1.87
C HIS A 252 13.88 4.37 2.75
N SER A 253 14.89 5.04 3.31
CA SER A 253 15.91 4.41 4.16
C SER A 253 15.42 4.06 5.57
N TYR A 254 14.32 4.64 6.03
CA TYR A 254 13.79 4.43 7.38
C TYR A 254 12.75 3.31 7.42
N ASN A 255 12.13 2.98 6.29
CA ASN A 255 10.98 2.09 6.28
C ASN A 255 10.88 1.25 5.00
N ASP A 256 10.88 -0.06 5.16
CA ASP A 256 10.77 -1.02 4.06
C ASP A 256 9.51 -0.83 3.21
N ALA A 257 8.41 -0.40 3.81
CA ALA A 257 7.16 -0.16 3.09
C ALA A 257 7.32 0.94 2.03
N LEU A 258 8.26 1.87 2.18
CA LEU A 258 8.46 2.99 1.26
C LEU A 258 9.48 2.71 0.16
N ARG A 259 10.30 1.67 0.30
CA ARG A 259 11.31 1.31 -0.72
C ARG A 259 10.90 0.13 -1.60
N LYS A 260 9.81 -0.58 -1.26
CA LYS A 260 9.34 -1.80 -1.91
C LYS A 260 7.87 -1.67 -2.33
N VAL A 261 7.46 -2.48 -3.31
CA VAL A 261 6.03 -2.59 -3.68
C VAL A 261 5.28 -3.59 -2.80
N SER A 262 5.98 -4.54 -2.16
CA SER A 262 5.43 -5.36 -1.07
C SER A 262 6.55 -5.87 -0.14
N ASP A 263 6.15 -6.49 0.97
CA ASP A 263 7.04 -7.15 1.95
C ASP A 263 7.71 -8.44 1.43
N HIS A 264 7.41 -8.83 0.19
CA HIS A 264 8.02 -9.95 -0.51
C HIS A 264 8.92 -9.54 -1.67
N ASP A 265 9.01 -8.25 -1.97
CA ASP A 265 9.78 -7.69 -3.08
C ASP A 265 11.15 -7.18 -2.61
N ASP A 266 12.08 -7.04 -3.57
CA ASP A 266 13.33 -6.32 -3.35
C ASP A 266 13.12 -4.80 -3.46
N ASP A 267 14.14 -4.03 -3.10
CA ASP A 267 14.13 -2.57 -3.20
C ASP A 267 13.97 -2.11 -4.66
N LEU A 268 13.14 -1.08 -4.85
CA LEU A 268 13.05 -0.36 -6.12
C LEU A 268 14.40 0.27 -6.47
N ASN A 269 14.80 0.17 -7.75
CA ASN A 269 16.12 0.59 -8.22
C ASN A 269 16.11 1.23 -9.62
N GLY A 270 14.92 1.52 -10.16
CA GLY A 270 14.68 2.10 -11.47
C GLY A 270 14.56 1.06 -12.57
N LYS A 271 14.85 -0.21 -12.27
CA LYS A 271 14.78 -1.38 -13.17
C LYS A 271 14.17 -2.60 -12.49
N TYR A 272 13.66 -2.48 -11.27
CA TYR A 272 13.10 -3.59 -10.52
C TYR A 272 11.92 -4.20 -11.29
N CYS A 273 11.04 -3.33 -11.79
CA CYS A 273 9.79 -3.79 -12.40
C CYS A 273 9.99 -4.47 -13.75
N THR A 274 10.83 -3.93 -14.63
CA THR A 274 11.18 -4.60 -15.89
C THR A 274 11.88 -5.94 -15.64
N THR A 275 12.78 -6.00 -14.66
CA THR A 275 13.46 -7.25 -14.29
C THR A 275 12.47 -8.29 -13.81
N THR A 276 11.60 -7.91 -12.87
CA THR A 276 10.59 -8.78 -12.29
C THR A 276 9.56 -9.26 -13.33
N ASN A 277 9.06 -8.38 -14.18
CA ASN A 277 8.10 -8.74 -15.23
C ASN A 277 8.70 -9.70 -16.24
N ARG A 278 9.97 -9.51 -16.63
CA ARG A 278 10.69 -10.46 -17.48
C ARG A 278 10.81 -11.84 -16.82
N MET A 279 11.12 -11.91 -15.54
CA MET A 279 11.20 -13.19 -14.81
C MET A 279 9.84 -13.91 -14.79
N VAL A 280 8.76 -13.18 -14.48
CA VAL A 280 7.39 -13.73 -14.47
C VAL A 280 6.96 -14.23 -15.85
N ALA A 281 7.31 -13.50 -16.91
CA ALA A 281 7.00 -13.89 -18.29
C ALA A 281 7.75 -15.17 -18.72
N GLN A 282 8.98 -15.36 -18.23
CA GLN A 282 9.84 -16.48 -18.64
C GLN A 282 9.57 -17.78 -17.89
N ASP A 283 9.01 -17.72 -16.67
CA ASP A 283 8.93 -18.90 -15.82
C ASP A 283 7.64 -18.94 -14.99
N ALA A 284 6.81 -19.92 -15.29
CA ALA A 284 5.55 -20.18 -14.61
C ALA A 284 5.72 -20.56 -13.12
N LYS A 285 6.93 -20.92 -12.67
CA LYS A 285 7.20 -21.18 -11.25
C LYS A 285 7.06 -19.94 -10.38
N TYR A 286 7.20 -18.75 -10.96
CA TYR A 286 6.98 -17.50 -10.24
C TYR A 286 5.48 -17.27 -10.05
N LYS A 287 4.93 -17.88 -9.01
CA LYS A 287 3.54 -17.72 -8.59
C LYS A 287 3.39 -16.47 -7.71
N PHE A 288 2.15 -16.07 -7.47
CA PHE A 288 1.83 -15.02 -6.49
C PHE A 288 2.51 -15.32 -5.14
N ASN A 289 3.08 -14.29 -4.49
CA ASN A 289 3.87 -14.39 -3.24
C ASN A 289 5.17 -15.21 -3.30
N THR A 290 5.57 -15.75 -4.46
CA THR A 290 6.83 -16.50 -4.56
C THR A 290 8.00 -15.52 -4.59
N ARG A 291 8.78 -15.44 -3.50
CA ARG A 291 9.98 -14.60 -3.45
C ARG A 291 10.94 -15.00 -4.57
N TYR A 292 11.49 -13.99 -5.26
CA TYR A 292 12.58 -14.17 -6.21
C TYR A 292 13.86 -14.45 -5.42
N TRP A 293 14.04 -15.69 -4.99
CA TRP A 293 15.20 -16.11 -4.20
C TRP A 293 16.49 -15.83 -4.97
N PRO A 294 17.49 -15.27 -4.28
CA PRO A 294 17.80 -13.87 -4.53
C PRO A 294 18.14 -13.71 -6.02
N ILE A 295 17.84 -12.55 -6.59
CA ILE A 295 18.67 -12.09 -7.69
C ILE A 295 20.04 -11.92 -7.02
N LYS A 296 20.85 -13.00 -6.94
CA LYS A 296 22.29 -12.87 -6.80
C LYS A 296 22.57 -11.95 -7.94
N HIS A 297 22.85 -10.67 -7.66
CA HIS A 297 23.47 -9.81 -8.64
C HIS A 297 24.63 -10.65 -9.10
N ALA A 298 24.48 -11.28 -10.26
CA ALA A 298 25.57 -12.00 -10.87
C ALA A 298 26.58 -10.89 -10.99
N LYS A 299 27.61 -10.91 -10.13
CA LYS A 299 28.69 -9.93 -10.20
C LYS A 299 28.99 -9.85 -11.68
N PRO A 300 28.89 -8.66 -12.30
CA PRO A 300 29.05 -8.57 -13.75
C PRO A 300 30.29 -9.39 -14.06
N LYS A 301 30.14 -10.41 -14.92
CA LYS A 301 31.30 -11.15 -15.39
C LYS A 301 32.11 -10.10 -16.13
N VAL A 302 33.02 -9.46 -15.42
CA VAL A 302 34.04 -8.63 -16.02
C VAL A 302 34.83 -9.64 -16.82
N ASN A 303 34.59 -9.70 -18.12
CA ASN A 303 35.45 -10.46 -19.00
C ASN A 303 36.85 -9.89 -18.78
N ALA A 304 37.74 -10.71 -18.22
CA ALA A 304 39.13 -10.35 -17.96
C ALA A 304 39.94 -10.09 -19.25
N SER A 305 39.28 -10.00 -20.41
CA SER A 305 39.89 -9.75 -21.71
C SER A 305 40.09 -8.27 -22.05
N THR A 306 39.75 -7.32 -21.17
CA THR A 306 39.90 -5.87 -21.48
C THR A 306 41.07 -5.17 -20.76
N PHE A 307 41.90 -5.88 -20.00
CA PHE A 307 43.13 -5.29 -19.42
C PHE A 307 44.31 -6.26 -19.56
N PRO A 308 45.11 -6.18 -20.63
CA PRO A 308 46.39 -6.87 -20.68
C PRO A 308 47.33 -6.22 -19.65
N GLY A 309 47.52 -6.85 -18.49
CA GLY A 309 48.60 -6.47 -17.57
C GLY A 309 48.29 -6.45 -16.07
N LEU A 310 47.09 -6.78 -15.59
CA LEU A 310 46.82 -6.92 -14.16
C LEU A 310 46.74 -8.39 -13.72
N LEU A 311 47.72 -8.83 -12.93
CA LEU A 311 47.65 -10.10 -12.20
C LEU A 311 46.88 -9.87 -10.89
N ILE A 312 45.75 -10.56 -10.73
CA ILE A 312 44.99 -10.60 -9.48
C ILE A 312 45.05 -12.03 -8.96
N VAL A 313 45.64 -12.21 -7.77
CA VAL A 313 45.64 -13.49 -7.02
C VAL A 313 44.89 -13.23 -5.72
N ASP A 314 43.88 -14.06 -5.42
CA ASP A 314 43.06 -14.00 -4.20
C ASP A 314 42.47 -12.62 -3.86
N GLY A 315 41.99 -11.90 -4.89
CA GLY A 315 41.29 -10.62 -4.70
C GLY A 315 42.17 -9.44 -4.29
N ARG A 316 43.51 -9.57 -4.38
CA ARG A 316 44.45 -8.47 -4.18
C ARG A 316 45.24 -8.18 -5.46
N ILE A 317 45.45 -6.90 -5.76
CA ILE A 317 46.27 -6.45 -6.91
C ILE A 317 47.74 -6.61 -6.54
N VAL A 318 48.46 -7.48 -7.25
CA VAL A 318 49.88 -7.78 -6.98
C VAL A 318 50.76 -7.14 -8.06
N GLY A 319 50.91 -5.80 -8.00
CA GLY A 319 52.01 -5.06 -8.64
C GLY A 319 51.96 -4.80 -10.16
N ARG A 320 52.42 -3.59 -10.54
CA ARG A 320 52.80 -3.22 -11.92
C ARG A 320 54.20 -3.77 -12.21
N ARG A 321 54.40 -4.55 -13.28
CA ARG A 321 55.74 -4.76 -13.83
C ARG A 321 56.24 -3.44 -14.41
N GLY A 322 57.24 -2.85 -13.77
CA GLY A 322 58.09 -1.85 -14.40
C GLY A 322 59.03 -2.53 -15.38
N GLY A 323 59.03 -2.01 -16.60
CA GLY A 323 60.04 -2.18 -17.64
C GLY A 323 60.19 -0.83 -18.31
#